data_AF-A0A4S4B8G8-F1
#
_entry.id   AF-A0A4S4B8G8-F1
#
_cell.length_a   1.000
_cell.length_b   1.000
_cell.length_c   1.000
_cell.angle_alpha   90.00
_cell.angle_beta   90.00
_cell.angle_gamma   90.00
#
_symmetry.space_group_name_H-M   'P 1'
#
loop_
_entity.id
_entity.type
_entity.pdbx_description
1 polymer ?
#
loop_
_entity_poly.entity_id
_entity_poly.type
_entity_poly.pdbx_seq_one_letter_code
_entity_poly.pdbx_strand_id
1 'polypeptide(L)'
;MTSPPELSQALRDLLGDLHAVSQAHGELHDTECRERLLDAVYLSFLQPRAGYELPHVFGLYAPEGNAQVRQALARYVQRAGPAARQQQLSAQQRLDAFQNPQVLDPGGNSPDEYFGWLEELPDEAT
;
A
#
# COMPACT_ATOMS: atom_id res chain seq x y z
N MET A 1 1.00 -18.62 -7.18
CA MET A 1 2.17 -18.74 -6.28
C MET A 1 1.78 -18.12 -4.95
N THR A 2 2.15 -18.70 -3.82
CA THR A 2 1.84 -18.12 -2.50
C THR A 2 2.82 -16.99 -2.21
N SER A 3 2.32 -15.80 -1.88
CA SER A 3 3.16 -14.66 -1.51
C SER A 3 4.04 -15.01 -0.29
N PRO A 4 5.27 -14.46 -0.19
CA PRO A 4 6.10 -14.66 0.98
C PRO A 4 5.37 -14.29 2.28
N PRO A 5 5.57 -15.06 3.37
CA PRO A 5 4.84 -14.82 4.62
C PRO A 5 5.13 -13.42 5.20
N GLU A 6 6.34 -12.89 5.01
CA GLU A 6 6.71 -11.55 5.44
C GLU A 6 5.95 -10.47 4.70
N LEU A 7 5.74 -10.63 3.38
CA LEU A 7 4.94 -9.68 2.58
C LEU A 7 3.47 -9.74 2.97
N SER A 8 2.95 -10.95 3.20
CA SER A 8 1.56 -11.13 3.62
C SER A 8 1.31 -10.53 5.01
N GLN A 9 2.27 -10.66 5.93
CA GLN A 9 2.16 -10.04 7.25
C GLN A 9 2.30 -8.52 7.18
N ALA A 10 3.26 -8.00 6.41
CA ALA A 10 3.41 -6.56 6.22
C ALA A 10 2.14 -5.94 5.60
N LEU A 11 1.54 -6.60 4.61
CA LEU A 11 0.27 -6.19 4.01
C LEU A 11 -0.87 -6.22 5.04
N ARG A 12 -0.98 -7.28 5.85
CA ARG A 12 -1.99 -7.36 6.91
C ARG A 12 -1.86 -6.20 7.91
N ASP A 13 -0.64 -5.87 8.30
CA ASP A 13 -0.39 -4.76 9.23
C ASP A 13 -0.79 -3.42 8.59
N LEU A 14 -0.45 -3.21 7.31
CA LEU A 14 -0.87 -2.03 6.55
C LEU A 14 -2.39 -1.90 6.50
N LEU A 15 -3.09 -2.97 6.12
CA LEU A 15 -4.55 -2.97 6.04
C LEU A 15 -5.20 -2.74 7.41
N GLY A 16 -4.63 -3.31 8.48
CA GLY A 16 -5.08 -3.06 9.84
C GLY A 16 -4.91 -1.61 10.29
N ASP A 17 -3.78 -0.99 9.96
CA ASP A 17 -3.53 0.43 10.22
C ASP A 17 -4.51 1.31 9.41
N LEU A 18 -4.72 1.02 8.12
CA LEU A 18 -5.66 1.78 7.27
C LEU A 18 -7.11 1.60 7.70
N HIS A 19 -7.50 0.41 8.14
CA HIS A 19 -8.81 0.18 8.75
C HIS A 19 -9.00 1.07 9.99
N ALA A 20 -8.00 1.15 10.88
CA ALA A 20 -8.11 2.03 12.04
C ALA A 20 -8.25 3.52 11.63
N VAL A 21 -7.59 3.94 10.56
CA VAL A 21 -7.75 5.29 10.00
C VAL A 21 -9.15 5.48 9.43
N SER A 22 -9.69 4.54 8.65
CA SER A 22 -11.02 4.69 8.03
C SER A 22 -12.15 4.75 9.05
N GLN A 23 -12.00 4.09 10.20
CA GLN A 23 -12.96 4.18 11.30
C GLN A 23 -13.03 5.58 11.92
N ALA A 24 -11.97 6.37 11.82
CA ALA A 24 -11.91 7.75 12.31
C ALA A 24 -12.08 8.80 11.19
N HIS A 25 -11.75 8.44 9.95
CA HIS A 25 -11.69 9.31 8.79
C HIS A 25 -12.25 8.60 7.54
N GLY A 26 -13.55 8.74 7.31
CA GLY A 26 -14.25 8.06 6.22
C GLY A 26 -13.77 8.47 4.81
N GLU A 27 -13.14 9.64 4.69
CA GLU A 27 -12.59 10.16 3.43
C GLU A 27 -11.48 9.27 2.85
N LEU A 28 -10.92 8.35 3.64
CA LEU A 28 -9.90 7.40 3.16
C LEU A 28 -10.38 6.59 1.93
N HIS A 29 -11.68 6.40 1.79
CA HIS A 29 -12.28 5.69 0.66
C HIS A 29 -12.64 6.59 -0.53
N ASP A 30 -12.44 7.91 -0.41
CA ASP A 30 -12.66 8.84 -1.52
C ASP A 30 -11.67 8.57 -2.64
N THR A 31 -12.10 8.77 -3.89
CA THR A 31 -11.30 8.51 -5.09
C THR A 31 -9.93 9.17 -5.02
N GLU A 32 -9.86 10.44 -4.62
CA GLU A 32 -8.62 11.20 -4.51
C GLU A 32 -7.65 10.60 -3.47
N CYS A 33 -8.18 10.04 -2.38
CA CYS A 33 -7.37 9.38 -1.36
C CYS A 33 -6.82 8.05 -1.87
N ARG A 34 -7.67 7.23 -2.50
CA ARG A 34 -7.30 5.94 -3.06
C ARG A 34 -6.22 6.07 -4.15
N GLU A 35 -6.34 7.08 -5.02
CA GLU A 35 -5.33 7.39 -6.04
C GLU A 35 -3.97 7.75 -5.42
N ARG A 36 -3.95 8.62 -4.41
CA ARG A 36 -2.70 9.00 -3.73
C ARG A 36 -2.06 7.86 -2.95
N LEU A 37 -2.87 7.00 -2.34
CA LEU A 37 -2.43 5.78 -1.69
C LEU A 37 -1.73 4.84 -2.69
N LEU A 38 -2.36 4.63 -3.85
CA LEU A 38 -1.81 3.80 -4.91
C LEU A 38 -0.50 4.36 -5.45
N ASP A 39 -0.44 5.65 -5.79
CA ASP A 39 0.78 6.31 -6.25
C ASP A 39 1.94 6.15 -5.25
N ALA A 40 1.63 6.31 -3.96
CA ALA A 40 2.63 6.18 -2.92
C ALA A 40 3.17 4.74 -2.81
N VAL A 41 2.32 3.73 -2.90
CA VAL A 41 2.77 2.32 -2.92
C VAL A 41 3.52 1.99 -4.20
N TYR A 42 3.06 2.51 -5.34
CA TYR A 42 3.70 2.29 -6.63
C TYR A 42 5.16 2.75 -6.60
N LEU A 43 5.40 4.01 -6.24
CA LEU A 43 6.73 4.63 -6.25
C LEU A 43 7.65 4.19 -5.10
N SER A 44 7.10 3.62 -4.03
CA SER A 44 7.88 3.19 -2.85
C SER A 44 8.14 1.68 -2.79
N PHE A 45 7.30 0.84 -3.40
CA PHE A 45 7.38 -0.61 -3.27
C PHE A 45 7.27 -1.37 -4.61
N LEU A 46 6.25 -1.09 -5.42
CA LEU A 46 6.02 -1.84 -6.67
C LEU A 46 7.13 -1.56 -7.69
N GLN A 47 7.39 -0.27 -7.92
CA GLN A 47 8.49 0.26 -8.71
C GLN A 47 9.25 1.32 -7.90
N PRO A 48 10.12 0.90 -6.96
CA PRO A 48 10.78 1.82 -6.05
C PRO A 48 11.67 2.81 -6.80
N ARG A 49 11.36 4.10 -6.67
CA ARG A 49 12.18 5.18 -7.22
C ARG A 49 13.22 5.63 -6.20
N ALA A 50 14.49 5.68 -6.62
CA ALA A 50 15.57 6.14 -5.76
C ALA A 50 15.31 7.58 -5.29
N GLY A 51 15.42 7.81 -3.98
CA GLY A 51 15.18 9.12 -3.37
C GLY A 51 13.71 9.52 -3.22
N TYR A 52 12.76 8.64 -3.55
CA TYR A 52 11.35 8.91 -3.32
C TYR A 52 11.02 8.98 -1.81
N GLU A 53 10.28 10.01 -1.42
CA GLU A 53 9.77 10.20 -0.08
C GLU A 53 8.23 10.12 -0.10
N LEU A 54 7.64 9.43 0.88
CA LEU A 54 6.19 9.35 0.99
C LEU A 54 5.59 10.75 1.23
N PRO A 55 4.50 11.10 0.52
CA PRO A 55 3.90 12.42 0.61
C PRO A 55 3.35 12.65 2.03
N HIS A 56 3.20 13.93 2.37
CA HIS A 56 2.59 14.34 3.64
C HIS A 56 1.07 14.48 3.57
N VAL A 57 0.50 14.49 2.36
CA VAL A 57 -0.92 14.69 2.11
C VAL A 57 -1.42 13.57 1.22
N PHE A 58 -2.46 12.90 1.69
CA PHE A 58 -3.17 11.80 1.07
C PHE A 58 -4.63 12.14 0.78
N GLY A 59 -5.09 13.36 1.01
CA GLY A 59 -6.47 13.80 0.71
C GLY A 59 -7.42 13.77 1.89
N LEU A 60 -6.98 13.35 3.08
CA LEU A 60 -7.80 13.46 4.29
C LEU A 60 -7.88 14.92 4.74
N TYR A 61 -9.05 15.36 5.21
CA TYR A 61 -9.23 16.73 5.72
C TYR A 61 -8.38 17.02 6.96
N ALA A 62 -8.27 16.01 7.82
CA ALA A 62 -7.56 16.11 9.09
C ALA A 62 -6.05 15.81 8.88
N PRO A 63 -5.13 16.72 9.29
CA PRO A 63 -3.69 16.48 9.18
C PRO A 63 -3.22 15.19 9.87
N GLU A 64 -3.83 14.83 10.99
CA GLU A 64 -3.54 13.60 11.72
C GLU A 64 -3.84 12.34 10.91
N GLY A 65 -4.93 12.31 10.14
CA GLY A 65 -5.27 11.18 9.28
C GLY A 65 -4.23 10.97 8.19
N ASN A 66 -3.77 12.05 7.56
CA ASN A 66 -2.67 11.99 6.58
C ASN A 66 -1.37 11.48 7.22
N ALA A 67 -1.05 11.93 8.44
CA ALA A 67 0.13 11.47 9.16
C ALA A 67 0.07 9.98 9.51
N GLN A 68 -1.10 9.48 9.92
CA GLN A 68 -1.33 8.05 10.21
C GLN A 68 -1.18 7.19 8.96
N VAL A 69 -1.77 7.60 7.83
CA VAL A 69 -1.60 6.93 6.53
C VAL A 69 -0.13 6.88 6.14
N ARG A 70 0.58 8.01 6.20
CA ARG A 70 2.01 8.09 5.92
C ARG A 70 2.81 7.10 6.77
N GLN A 71 2.50 7.03 8.07
CA GLN A 71 3.16 6.12 9.00
C GLN A 71 2.87 4.65 8.69
N ALA A 72 1.64 4.31 8.30
CA ALA A 72 1.26 2.96 7.89
C ALA A 72 2.05 2.52 6.64
N LEU A 73 2.07 3.37 5.60
CA LEU A 73 2.83 3.11 4.37
C LEU A 73 4.34 3.02 4.63
N ALA A 74 4.90 3.90 5.47
CA ALA A 74 6.31 3.84 5.82
C ALA A 74 6.68 2.52 6.50
N ARG A 75 5.85 2.04 7.44
CA ARG A 75 6.04 0.75 8.11
C ARG A 75 5.94 -0.41 7.14
N TYR A 76 4.99 -0.37 6.21
CA TYR A 76 4.86 -1.37 5.14
C TYR A 76 6.15 -1.45 4.32
N VAL A 77 6.62 -0.32 3.76
CA VAL A 77 7.81 -0.27 2.90
C VAL A 77 9.07 -0.75 3.63
N GLN A 78 9.22 -0.37 4.91
CA GLN A 78 10.36 -0.81 5.74
C GLN A 78 10.39 -2.33 5.97
N ARG A 79 9.22 -2.99 6.06
CA ARG A 79 9.14 -4.45 6.24
C ARG A 79 9.16 -5.20 4.91
N ALA A 80 8.34 -4.77 3.97
CA ALA A 80 8.13 -5.45 2.68
C ALA A 80 9.32 -5.26 1.72
N GLY A 81 9.93 -4.07 1.73
CA GLY A 81 11.02 -3.71 0.81
C GLY A 81 12.24 -4.63 0.90
N PRO A 82 12.81 -4.89 2.09
CA PRO A 82 13.92 -5.83 2.26
C PRO A 82 13.54 -7.27 1.85
N ALA A 83 12.35 -7.74 2.21
CA ALA A 83 11.88 -9.09 1.87
C ALA A 83 11.76 -9.29 0.35
N ALA A 84 11.17 -8.32 -0.35
CA ALA A 84 11.06 -8.34 -1.81
C ALA A 84 12.44 -8.29 -2.50
N ARG A 85 13.37 -7.50 -1.96
CA ARG A 85 14.76 -7.42 -2.46
C ARG A 85 15.53 -8.73 -2.25
N GLN A 86 15.45 -9.32 -1.06
CA GLN A 86 16.12 -10.57 -0.72
C GLN A 86 15.67 -11.72 -1.63
N GLN A 87 14.39 -11.73 -2.00
CA GLN A 87 13.79 -12.74 -2.88
C GLN A 87 13.85 -12.37 -4.37
N GLN A 88 14.47 -11.23 -4.70
CA GLN A 88 14.62 -10.73 -6.07
C GLN A 88 13.28 -10.65 -6.83
N LEU A 89 12.21 -10.25 -6.13
CA LEU A 89 10.88 -10.18 -6.73
C LEU A 89 10.83 -9.12 -7.84
N SER A 90 10.28 -9.53 -8.98
CA SER A 90 9.92 -8.62 -10.08
C SER A 90 8.83 -7.65 -9.65
N ALA A 91 8.64 -6.57 -10.41
CA ALA A 91 7.59 -5.60 -10.14
C ALA A 91 6.20 -6.27 -10.14
N GLN A 92 5.92 -7.16 -11.10
CA GLN A 92 4.68 -7.92 -11.14
C GLN A 92 4.51 -8.84 -9.92
N GLN A 93 5.56 -9.54 -9.48
CA GLN A 93 5.48 -10.39 -8.28
C GLN A 93 5.21 -9.57 -7.01
N ARG A 94 5.69 -8.32 -6.95
CA ARG A 94 5.36 -7.39 -5.86
C ARG A 94 3.91 -6.95 -5.92
N LEU A 95 3.39 -6.67 -7.12
CA LEU A 95 1.99 -6.34 -7.34
C LEU A 95 1.08 -7.50 -6.92
N ASP A 96 1.36 -8.72 -7.38
CA ASP A 96 0.61 -9.93 -7.00
C ASP A 96 0.62 -10.15 -5.48
N ALA A 97 1.76 -9.87 -4.83
CA ALA A 97 1.88 -9.97 -3.37
C ALA A 97 1.09 -8.87 -2.63
N PHE A 98 1.08 -7.64 -3.17
CA PHE A 98 0.38 -6.49 -2.61
C PHE A 98 -1.14 -6.58 -2.78
N GLN A 99 -1.61 -7.11 -3.91
CA GLN A 99 -3.04 -7.29 -4.22
C GLN A 99 -3.57 -8.66 -3.76
N ASN A 100 -2.89 -9.34 -2.83
CA ASN A 100 -3.29 -10.68 -2.40
C ASN A 100 -4.69 -10.64 -1.73
N PRO A 101 -5.74 -11.20 -2.35
CA PRO A 101 -7.11 -11.10 -1.84
C PRO A 101 -7.35 -11.96 -0.59
N GLN A 102 -6.40 -12.81 -0.21
CA GLN A 102 -6.47 -13.62 1.01
C GLN A 102 -5.97 -12.84 2.24
N VAL A 103 -5.37 -11.66 2.06
CA VAL A 103 -4.96 -10.79 3.17
C VAL A 103 -6.04 -9.74 3.34
N LEU A 104 -6.75 -9.82 4.48
CA LEU A 104 -7.87 -8.95 4.79
C LEU A 104 -7.54 -8.05 5.98
N ASP A 105 -8.17 -6.89 6.01
CA ASP A 105 -8.25 -6.04 7.19
C ASP A 105 -9.18 -6.66 8.28
N PRO A 106 -9.24 -6.09 9.50
CA PRO A 106 -10.16 -6.56 10.54
C PRO A 106 -11.66 -6.50 10.20
N GLY A 107 -12.05 -5.67 9.24
CA GLY A 107 -13.41 -5.56 8.70
C GLY A 107 -13.73 -6.57 7.58
N GLY A 108 -12.74 -7.35 7.12
CA GLY A 108 -12.89 -8.30 6.03
C GLY A 108 -12.64 -7.70 4.63
N ASN A 109 -12.13 -6.48 4.54
CA ASN A 109 -11.81 -5.81 3.27
C ASN A 109 -10.46 -6.25 2.73
N SER A 110 -10.36 -6.38 1.41
CA SER A 110 -9.12 -6.69 0.70
C SER A 110 -8.35 -5.40 0.35
N PRO A 111 -7.10 -5.51 -0.15
CA PRO A 111 -6.36 -4.34 -0.64
C PRO A 111 -7.10 -3.50 -1.69
N ASP A 112 -7.94 -4.11 -2.52
CA ASP A 112 -8.69 -3.42 -3.60
C ASP A 112 -9.58 -2.28 -3.06
N GLU A 113 -10.15 -2.45 -1.86
CA GLU A 113 -10.98 -1.43 -1.24
C GLU A 113 -10.21 -0.13 -0.94
N TYR A 114 -8.90 -0.22 -0.69
CA TYR A 114 -8.05 0.92 -0.36
C TYR A 114 -7.26 1.44 -1.56
N PHE A 115 -6.81 0.55 -2.45
CA PHE A 115 -5.83 0.88 -3.49
C PHE A 115 -6.38 0.69 -4.91
N GLY A 116 -7.55 0.07 -5.05
CA GLY A 116 -8.03 -0.42 -6.33
C GLY A 116 -7.28 -1.67 -6.80
N TRP A 117 -7.67 -2.14 -7.98
CA TRP A 117 -7.05 -3.27 -8.65
C TRP A 117 -6.34 -2.83 -9.91
N LEU A 118 -5.06 -3.18 -10.02
CA LEU A 118 -4.26 -3.10 -11.24
C LEU A 118 -4.19 -4.47 -11.89
N GLU A 119 -4.63 -4.56 -13.15
CA GLU A 119 -4.42 -5.76 -13.97
C GLU A 119 -2.94 -5.97 -14.28
N GLU A 120 -2.26 -4.87 -14.59
CA GLU A 120 -0.83 -4.81 -14.88
C GLU A 120 -0.23 -3.50 -14.36
N LEU A 121 1.08 -3.49 -14.13
CA LEU A 121 1.78 -2.26 -13.83
C LEU A 121 1.85 -1.42 -15.12
N PRO A 122 1.44 -0.13 -15.09
CA PRO A 122 1.62 0.74 -16.25
C PRO A 122 3.10 0.83 -16.63
N ASP A 123 3.38 0.77 -17.93
CA ASP A 123 4.70 1.09 -18.47
C ASP A 123 5.05 2.54 -18.07
N GLU A 124 6.23 2.76 -17.51
CA GLU A 124 6.71 4.12 -17.23
C GLU A 124 6.64 4.92 -18.53
N ALA A 125 5.83 6.00 -18.54
CA ALA A 125 5.84 6.95 -19.64
C ALA A 125 7.29 7.43 -19.81
N THR A 126 7.87 7.09 -20.96
CA THR A 126 9.28 7.29 -21.31
C THR A 126 9.64 8.77 -21.35
#